data_AF-A0A379WKA4-F1
#
_entry.id   AF-A0A379WKA4-F1
#
_cell.length_a   1.000
_cell.length_b   1.000
_cell.length_c   1.000
_cell.angle_alpha   90.00
_cell.angle_beta   90.00
_cell.angle_gamma   90.00
#
_symmetry.space_group_name_H-M   'P 1'
#
loop_
_entity.id
_entity.type
_entity.pdbx_description
1 polymer ?
#
loop_
_entity_poly.entity_id
_entity_poly.type
_entity_poly.pdbx_seq_one_letter_code
_entity_poly.pdbx_strand_id
1 'polypeptide(L)' 'MNDIWWQTYGEGNCHLVLLHGWGLNAEVWHCIREELGSHFTLHLVDLPGYGRSSGLAL' A
#
# COMPACT_ATOMS: atom_id res chain seq x y z
N MET A 1 -1.02 17.72 8.70
CA MET A 1 -0.31 16.57 8.11
C MET A 1 -1.27 15.99 7.10
N ASN A 2 -0.85 15.80 5.85
CA ASN A 2 -1.70 15.11 4.89
C ASN A 2 -1.63 13.63 5.21
N ASP A 3 -2.77 13.05 5.58
CA ASP A 3 -2.85 11.64 5.95
C ASP A 3 -2.49 10.78 4.73
N ILE A 4 -1.46 9.97 4.87
CA ILE A 4 -1.09 8.96 3.87
C ILE A 4 -2.07 7.81 4.02
N TRP A 5 -2.70 7.41 2.90
CA TRP A 5 -3.54 6.23 2.89
C TRP A 5 -2.69 4.96 3.05
N TRP A 6 -3.12 4.12 3.99
CA TRP A 6 -2.42 2.91 4.40
C TRP A 6 -3.43 1.79 4.64
N GLN A 7 -3.08 0.58 4.21
CA GLN A 7 -3.81 -0.64 4.54
C GLN A 7 -2.85 -1.73 5.00
N THR A 8 -3.22 -2.44 6.05
CA THR A 8 -2.54 -3.64 6.50
C THR A 8 -3.33 -4.87 6.06
N TYR A 9 -2.65 -5.90 5.52
CA TYR A 9 -3.26 -7.16 5.09
C TYR A 9 -2.37 -8.35 5.45
N GLY A 10 -2.97 -9.46 5.89
CA GLY A 10 -2.23 -10.64 6.35
C GLY A 10 -1.75 -10.51 7.80
N GLU A 11 -1.24 -11.62 8.35
CA GLU A 11 -0.83 -11.75 9.76
C GLU A 11 0.54 -12.43 9.93
N GLY A 12 1.37 -12.41 8.87
CA GLY A 12 2.73 -12.99 8.92
C GLY A 12 3.65 -12.25 9.90
N ASN A 13 4.60 -12.97 10.51
CA ASN A 13 5.51 -12.41 11.51
C ASN A 13 6.59 -11.47 10.95
N CYS A 14 6.74 -11.42 9.62
CA CYS A 14 7.63 -10.52 8.92
C CYS A 14 6.80 -9.45 8.21
N HIS A 15 7.21 -8.18 8.35
CA HIS A 15 6.52 -7.04 7.76
C HIS A 15 7.11 -6.69 6.39
N LEU A 16 6.24 -6.47 5.40
CA LEU A 16 6.62 -6.07 4.06
C LEU A 16 5.84 -4.84 3.59
N VAL A 17 6.54 -3.76 3.27
CA VAL A 17 5.95 -2.52 2.74
C VAL A 17 5.98 -2.55 1.21
N LEU A 18 4.84 -2.31 0.58
CA LEU A 18 4.67 -2.31 -0.87
C LEU A 18 4.39 -0.87 -1.36
N LEU A 19 5.35 -0.28 -2.06
CA LEU A 19 5.26 1.07 -2.64
C LEU A 19 5.03 0.97 -4.15
N HIS A 20 3.92 1.52 -4.66
CA HIS A 20 3.57 1.46 -6.08
C HIS A 20 4.46 2.35 -6.97
N GLY A 21 4.43 2.10 -8.28
CA GLY A 21 5.09 2.93 -9.30
C GLY A 21 4.28 4.19 -9.70
N TRP A 22 4.83 5.00 -10.60
CA TRP A 22 4.21 6.26 -11.03
C TRP A 22 2.83 6.06 -11.68
N GLY A 23 1.87 6.95 -11.36
CA GLY A 23 0.53 6.96 -11.96
C GLY A 23 -0.43 5.89 -11.44
N LEU A 24 -0.02 5.12 -10.42
CA LEU A 24 -0.78 4.02 -9.83
C LEU A 24 -1.18 4.33 -8.37
N ASN A 25 -1.68 3.31 -7.68
CA ASN A 25 -1.98 3.30 -6.25
C ASN A 25 -1.79 1.86 -5.72
N ALA A 26 -2.05 1.63 -4.44
CA ALA A 26 -1.88 0.33 -3.78
C ALA A 26 -2.69 -0.83 -4.39
N GLU A 27 -3.76 -0.57 -5.15
CA GLU A 27 -4.56 -1.62 -5.79
C GLU A 27 -3.77 -2.42 -6.84
N VAL A 28 -2.64 -1.90 -7.34
CA VAL A 28 -1.75 -2.64 -8.24
C VAL A 28 -1.28 -3.97 -7.62
N TRP A 29 -1.23 -4.06 -6.29
CA TRP A 29 -0.81 -5.26 -5.57
C TRP A 29 -1.93 -6.28 -5.34
N HIS A 30 -3.16 -6.01 -5.78
CA HIS A 30 -4.31 -6.89 -5.52
C HIS A 30 -4.10 -8.32 -6.03
N CYS A 31 -3.42 -8.50 -7.17
CA CYS A 31 -3.19 -9.82 -7.75
C CYS A 31 -2.23 -10.71 -6.96
N ILE A 32 -1.40 -10.14 -6.07
CA ILE A 32 -0.40 -10.88 -5.28
C ILE A 32 -0.65 -10.79 -3.77
N ARG A 33 -1.62 -9.98 -3.32
CA ARG A 33 -1.82 -9.71 -1.89
C ARG A 33 -2.18 -10.97 -1.09
N GLU A 34 -2.95 -11.89 -1.67
CA GLU A 34 -3.41 -13.10 -0.97
C GLU A 34 -2.24 -14.06 -0.76
N GLU A 35 -1.45 -14.29 -1.81
CA GLU A 35 -0.26 -15.15 -1.75
C GLU A 35 0.78 -14.58 -0.78
N LEU A 36 1.14 -13.30 -0.93
CA LEU A 36 2.12 -12.66 -0.04
C LEU A 36 1.59 -12.50 1.40
N GLY A 37 0.29 -12.25 1.57
CA GLY A 37 -0.35 -12.09 2.88
C GLY A 37 -0.40 -13.39 3.70
N SER A 38 -0.21 -14.55 3.05
CA SER A 38 -0.02 -15.83 3.75
C SER A 38 1.37 -15.96 4.41
N HIS A 39 2.33 -15.14 3.97
CA HIS A 39 3.72 -15.17 4.44
C HIS A 39 4.12 -13.94 5.28
N PHE A 40 3.52 -12.78 5.00
CA PHE A 40 3.90 -11.49 5.57
C PHE A 40 2.70 -10.73 6.14
N THR A 41 2.96 -9.81 7.06
CA THR A 41 2.06 -8.67 7.30
C THR A 41 2.38 -7.60 6.27
N LEU A 42 1.49 -7.44 5.28
CA LEU A 42 1.66 -6.48 4.20
C LEU A 42 1.21 -5.09 4.62
N HIS A 43 1.96 -4.09 4.21
CA HIS A 43 1.62 -2.69 4.32
C HIS A 43 1.52 -2.08 2.92
N LEU A 44 0.28 -1.85 2.47
CA LEU A 44 -0.01 -1.29 1.17
C LEU A 44 -0.23 0.22 1.32
N VAL A 45 0.48 1.00 0.51
CA VAL A 45 0.57 2.45 0.67
C VAL A 45 0.23 3.13 -0.64
N ASP A 46 -0.64 4.15 -0.61
CA ASP A 46 -0.74 5.13 -1.69
C ASP A 46 0.27 6.25 -1.41
N LEU A 47 1.21 6.47 -2.33
CA LEU A 47 2.23 7.52 -2.17
C LEU A 47 1.57 8.92 -2.13
N PRO A 48 2.18 9.92 -1.46
CA PRO A 48 1.64 11.27 -1.39
C PRO A 48 1.35 11.85 -2.79
N GLY A 49 0.14 12.37 -2.99
CA GLY A 49 -0.33 12.90 -4.28
C GLY A 49 -0.94 11.84 -5.21
N TYR A 50 -0.96 10.56 -4.81
CA TYR A 50 -1.51 9.46 -5.60
C TYR A 50 -2.69 8.80 -4.88
N GLY A 51 -3.60 8.21 -5.67
CA GLY A 51 -4.73 7.43 -5.16
C GLY A 51 -5.55 8.18 -4.10
N ARG A 52 -5.67 7.58 -2.93
CA ARG A 52 -6.40 8.10 -1.76
C ARG A 52 -5.56 9.07 -0.93
N SER A 53 -4.25 9.13 -1.14
CA SER A 53 -3.32 10.09 -0.52
C SER A 53 -3.33 11.45 -1.25
N SER A 54 -4.51 12.00 -1.53
CA SER A 54 -4.72 13.17 -2.39
C SER A 54 -4.40 14.53 -1.75
N GLY A 55 -4.00 14.57 -0.48
CA GLY A 55 -3.77 15.83 0.25
C GLY A 55 -2.60 16.67 -0.29
N LEU A 56 -1.75 16.12 -1.14
CA LEU A 56 -0.69 16.88 -1.82
C LEU A 56 -1.28 17.64 -3.01
N ALA A 57 -1.94 18.77 -2.75
CA ALA A 57 -2.19 19.78 -3.78
C ALA A 57 -0.89 20.55 -4.01
N LEU A 58 -0.33 20.46 -5.22
CA LEU A 58 0.72 21.37 -5.70
C LEU A 58 0.12 22.73 -6.08
#